data_AF-A0AAZ1XCE7-F1
#
_entry.id   AF-A0AAZ1XCE7-F1
#
_cell.length_a   1.000
_cell.length_b   1.000
_cell.length_c   1.000
_cell.angle_alpha   90.00
_cell.angle_beta   90.00
_cell.angle_gamma   90.00
#
_symmetry.space_group_name_H-M   'P 1'
#
loop_
_entity.id
_entity.type
_entity.pdbx_description
1 polymer ?
#
loop_
_entity_poly.entity_id
_entity_poly.type
_entity_poly.pdbx_seq_one_letter_code
_entity_poly.pdbx_strand_id
1 'polypeptide(L)'
;MTDTHQPLAFAESLYLHISILGTVLLLLPCCLVSCLTIAYLPIFKQSQAAMANQSMEIITKVLEQSAKLVEEQVDAQLAKLNEMDEDDLERLKERRLEALKKAQKQKQEWLSKGHGEYREISSEKDFFSEVKDSKNAVCHFYRNSTFRCKILDKHLAILAKKHVETKFIKLNAEKAPFLTERLRIKVIPTLALLIDGKTKDYVVGFTDLGNTDEFTTEMLEWRLGCADVINYSGNLREPPTATQRSGTKFTKVEKKTIRGRGYDSDSEDD
;
A
#
# COMPACT_ATOMS: atom_id res chain seq x y z
N MET A 1 23.16 4.39 31.11
CA MET A 1 24.51 4.93 31.36
C MET A 1 25.24 4.90 30.03
N THR A 2 25.20 6.04 29.33
CA THR A 2 26.36 6.82 28.81
C THR A 2 26.67 6.39 27.38
N ASP A 3 26.70 7.20 26.33
CA ASP A 3 26.66 8.66 26.16
C ASP A 3 26.17 8.91 24.73
N THR A 4 25.08 9.65 24.54
CA THR A 4 24.62 10.11 23.22
C THR A 4 25.02 11.57 23.00
N HIS A 5 26.31 11.87 23.18
CA HIS A 5 26.86 13.21 23.05
C HIS A 5 28.12 13.19 22.18
N GLN A 6 27.98 13.03 20.88
CA GLN A 6 29.15 13.19 19.98
C GLN A 6 28.92 13.65 18.53
N PRO A 7 27.71 13.90 17.99
CA PRO A 7 27.62 14.47 16.64
C PRO A 7 27.65 16.01 16.61
N LEU A 8 27.50 16.70 17.75
CA LEU A 8 27.40 18.17 17.78
C LEU A 8 28.77 18.90 17.81
N ALA A 9 29.79 18.31 18.43
CA ALA A 9 31.12 18.94 18.54
C ALA A 9 31.86 19.03 17.18
N PHE A 10 31.61 18.11 16.25
CA PHE A 10 32.23 18.12 14.92
C PHE A 10 31.60 19.14 13.96
N ALA A 11 30.29 19.42 14.11
CA ALA A 11 29.60 20.39 13.28
C ALA A 11 30.06 21.83 13.59
N GLU A 12 30.26 22.17 14.86
CA GLU A 12 30.78 23.49 15.26
C GLU A 12 32.24 23.71 14.84
N SER A 13 33.09 22.68 14.92
CA SER A 13 34.48 22.79 14.47
C SER A 13 34.60 22.99 12.96
N LEU A 14 33.75 22.35 12.14
CA LEU A 14 33.73 22.57 10.70
C LEU A 14 33.18 23.95 10.34
N TYR A 15 32.14 24.43 11.04
CA TYR A 15 31.58 25.76 10.79
C TYR A 15 32.55 26.88 11.16
N LEU A 16 33.34 26.71 12.23
CA LEU A 16 34.38 27.65 12.62
C LEU A 16 35.54 27.66 11.62
N HIS A 17 35.96 26.48 11.13
CA HIS A 17 37.00 26.39 10.09
C HIS A 17 36.55 27.01 8.76
N ILE A 18 35.30 26.77 8.34
CA ILE A 18 34.72 27.33 7.11
C ILE A 18 34.52 28.85 7.24
N SER A 19 34.10 29.35 8.41
CA SER A 19 33.95 30.80 8.65
C SER A 19 35.27 31.54 8.66
N ILE A 20 36.31 30.96 9.30
CA ILE A 20 37.66 31.55 9.33
C ILE A 20 38.29 31.53 7.92
N LEU A 21 38.10 30.45 7.15
CA LEU A 21 38.51 30.38 5.73
C LEU A 21 37.77 31.42 4.86
N GLY A 22 36.49 31.66 5.12
CA GLY A 22 35.68 32.65 4.40
C GLY A 22 36.09 34.11 4.66
N THR A 23 36.50 34.44 5.88
CA THR A 23 36.90 35.83 6.23
C THR A 23 38.33 36.17 5.79
N VAL A 24 39.26 35.20 5.83
CA VAL A 24 40.66 35.41 5.40
C VAL A 24 40.76 35.57 3.87
N LEU A 25 39.83 34.99 3.10
CA LEU A 25 39.84 35.06 1.63
C LEU A 25 39.47 36.44 1.05
N LEU A 26 38.87 37.33 1.85
CA LEU A 26 38.42 38.67 1.42
C LEU A 26 39.49 39.76 1.51
N LEU A 27 40.64 39.49 2.14
CA LEU A 27 41.72 40.47 2.35
C LEU A 27 43.03 40.11 1.63
N LEU A 28 43.05 39.01 0.86
CA LEU A 28 44.22 38.60 0.08
C LEU A 28 44.06 39.07 -1.37
N PRO A 29 45.11 39.65 -1.99
CA PRO A 29 45.07 40.05 -3.40
C PRO A 29 44.71 38.84 -4.27
N CYS A 30 43.87 39.05 -5.30
CA CYS A 30 43.25 38.00 -6.12
C CYS A 30 44.20 36.90 -6.62
N CYS A 31 45.51 37.15 -6.69
CA CYS A 31 46.52 36.19 -7.11
C CYS A 31 46.89 35.12 -6.05
N LEU A 32 46.71 35.37 -4.75
CA LEU A 32 47.06 34.41 -3.68
C LEU A 32 45.89 33.50 -3.28
N VAL A 33 44.66 33.96 -3.47
CA VAL A 33 43.42 33.21 -3.22
C VAL A 33 43.31 31.98 -4.13
N SER A 34 43.76 32.11 -5.38
CA SER A 34 43.83 30.99 -6.33
C SER A 34 44.89 29.94 -5.95
N CYS A 35 46.03 30.34 -5.40
CA CYS A 35 47.09 29.39 -5.02
C CYS A 35 46.73 28.54 -3.78
N LEU A 36 46.10 29.13 -2.75
CA LEU A 36 45.74 28.39 -1.53
C LEU A 36 44.54 27.47 -1.72
N THR A 37 43.59 27.81 -2.60
CA THR A 37 42.46 26.92 -2.94
C THR A 37 42.89 25.70 -3.74
N ILE A 38 43.86 25.84 -4.66
CA ILE A 38 44.40 24.72 -5.45
C ILE A 38 45.15 23.70 -4.58
N ALA A 39 45.83 24.15 -3.50
CA ALA A 39 46.59 23.27 -2.61
C ALA A 39 45.74 22.52 -1.56
N TYR A 40 44.60 23.07 -1.12
CA TYR A 40 43.73 22.43 -0.10
C TYR A 40 42.62 21.54 -0.67
N LEU A 41 42.20 21.74 -1.94
CA LEU A 41 41.19 20.90 -2.60
C LEU A 41 41.52 19.39 -2.67
N PRO A 42 42.76 18.95 -2.93
CA PRO A 42 43.05 17.51 -3.04
C PRO A 42 42.98 16.77 -1.70
N ILE A 43 43.34 17.43 -0.58
CA ILE A 43 43.33 16.81 0.75
C ILE A 43 41.87 16.58 1.25
N PHE A 44 40.96 17.53 0.98
CA PHE A 44 39.54 17.40 1.33
C PHE A 44 38.81 16.37 0.44
N LYS A 45 39.18 16.26 -0.85
CA LYS A 45 38.68 15.21 -1.77
C LYS A 45 39.14 13.81 -1.36
N GLN A 46 40.39 13.65 -0.90
CA GLN A 46 40.94 12.36 -0.46
C GLN A 46 40.21 11.84 0.80
N SER A 47 39.90 12.73 1.76
CA SER A 47 39.16 12.43 2.99
C SER A 47 37.71 11.97 2.73
N GLN A 48 37.02 12.59 1.77
CA GLN A 48 35.63 12.25 1.45
C GLN A 48 35.52 10.91 0.68
N ALA A 49 36.49 10.59 -0.17
CA ALA A 49 36.56 9.31 -0.88
C ALA A 49 36.85 8.11 0.06
N ALA A 50 37.70 8.29 1.07
CA ALA A 50 37.99 7.23 2.05
C ALA A 50 36.77 6.87 2.91
N MET A 51 36.02 7.88 3.38
CA MET A 51 34.76 7.69 4.13
C MET A 51 33.67 7.03 3.25
N ALA A 52 33.57 7.42 1.98
CA ALA A 52 32.65 6.78 1.02
C ALA A 52 33.00 5.31 0.77
N ASN A 53 34.30 4.98 0.61
CA ASN A 53 34.77 3.61 0.45
C ASN A 53 34.50 2.75 1.70
N GLN A 54 34.75 3.29 2.90
CA GLN A 54 34.43 2.59 4.15
C GLN A 54 32.92 2.36 4.32
N SER A 55 32.10 3.37 3.98
CA SER A 55 30.64 3.24 4.04
C SER A 55 30.10 2.20 3.06
N MET A 56 30.65 2.12 1.84
CA MET A 56 30.32 1.08 0.87
C MET A 56 30.71 -0.31 1.35
N GLU A 57 31.89 -0.46 1.97
CA GLU A 57 32.34 -1.76 2.50
C GLU A 57 31.51 -2.24 3.69
N ILE A 58 30.97 -1.32 4.50
CA ILE A 58 30.04 -1.66 5.58
C ILE A 58 28.69 -2.11 4.98
N ILE A 59 28.18 -1.40 3.97
CA ILE A 59 26.92 -1.76 3.30
C ILE A 59 27.02 -3.13 2.62
N THR A 60 28.14 -3.44 1.95
CA THR A 60 28.34 -4.77 1.34
C THR A 60 28.39 -5.87 2.39
N LYS A 61 29.11 -5.67 3.51
CA LYS A 61 29.14 -6.62 4.62
C LYS A 61 27.76 -6.82 5.26
N VAL A 62 26.99 -5.76 5.44
CA VAL A 62 25.61 -5.84 5.97
C VAL A 62 24.71 -6.59 4.99
N LEU A 63 24.85 -6.35 3.68
CA LEU A 63 24.08 -7.06 2.66
C LEU A 63 24.44 -8.56 2.62
N GLU A 64 25.73 -8.91 2.69
CA GLU A 64 26.19 -10.30 2.78
C GLU A 64 25.69 -11.00 4.05
N GLN A 65 25.74 -10.32 5.19
CA GLN A 65 25.17 -10.87 6.44
C GLN A 65 23.67 -11.09 6.32
N SER A 66 22.94 -10.14 5.69
CA SER A 66 21.51 -10.30 5.44
C SER A 66 21.20 -11.45 4.49
N ALA A 67 22.02 -11.65 3.45
CA ALA A 67 21.87 -12.76 2.51
C ALA A 67 22.09 -14.11 3.19
N LYS A 68 23.14 -14.25 4.02
CA LYS A 68 23.42 -15.47 4.79
C LYS A 68 22.28 -15.82 5.75
N LEU A 69 21.72 -14.84 6.46
CA LEU A 69 20.58 -15.07 7.34
C LEU A 69 19.34 -15.55 6.57
N VAL A 70 19.12 -15.02 5.36
CA VAL A 70 18.03 -15.47 4.48
C VAL A 70 18.29 -16.90 3.98
N GLU A 71 19.51 -17.22 3.58
CA GLU A 71 19.91 -18.58 3.15
C GLU A 71 19.71 -19.60 4.28
N GLU A 72 20.22 -19.33 5.48
CA GLU A 72 20.04 -20.20 6.66
C GLU A 72 18.56 -20.40 7.00
N GLN A 73 17.74 -19.35 6.89
CA GLN A 73 16.29 -19.44 7.11
C GLN A 73 15.60 -20.30 6.05
N VAL A 74 16.02 -20.22 4.78
CA VAL A 74 15.50 -21.05 3.69
C VAL A 74 15.92 -22.51 3.90
N ASP A 75 17.17 -22.78 4.24
CA ASP A 75 17.69 -24.13 4.49
C ASP A 75 16.98 -24.79 5.68
N ALA A 76 16.75 -24.05 6.77
CA ALA A 76 16.00 -24.53 7.92
C ALA A 76 14.53 -24.85 7.57
N GLN A 77 13.89 -24.04 6.72
CA GLN A 77 12.54 -24.34 6.22
C GLN A 77 12.51 -25.57 5.30
N LEU A 78 13.56 -25.74 4.48
CA LEU A 78 13.68 -26.88 3.56
C LEU A 78 13.86 -28.19 4.33
N ALA A 79 14.74 -28.19 5.33
CA ALA A 79 14.96 -29.32 6.23
C ALA A 79 13.65 -29.71 6.93
N LYS A 80 12.93 -28.72 7.48
CA LYS A 80 11.63 -28.94 8.13
C LYS A 80 10.60 -29.55 7.17
N LEU A 81 10.54 -29.10 5.91
CA LEU A 81 9.61 -29.65 4.91
C LEU A 81 9.93 -31.11 4.54
N ASN A 82 11.22 -31.48 4.48
CA ASN A 82 11.65 -32.85 4.19
C ASN A 82 11.40 -33.80 5.38
N GLU A 83 11.40 -33.28 6.61
CA GLU A 83 11.05 -34.02 7.83
C GLU A 83 9.54 -34.09 8.11
N MET A 84 8.68 -33.47 7.29
CA MET A 84 7.23 -33.59 7.48
C MET A 84 6.72 -34.97 7.07
N ASP A 85 6.12 -35.68 8.02
CA ASP A 85 5.52 -36.99 7.80
C ASP A 85 4.20 -36.90 6.99
N GLU A 86 3.73 -38.05 6.47
CA GLU A 86 2.50 -38.12 5.66
C GLU A 86 1.26 -37.62 6.43
N ASP A 87 1.18 -37.89 7.73
CA ASP A 87 0.14 -37.40 8.64
C ASP A 87 0.16 -35.86 8.77
N ASP A 88 1.34 -35.23 8.78
CA ASP A 88 1.47 -33.78 8.87
C ASP A 88 1.07 -33.11 7.55
N LEU A 89 1.35 -33.77 6.43
CA LEU A 89 0.88 -33.33 5.12
C LEU A 89 -0.64 -33.43 5.00
N GLU A 90 -1.26 -34.47 5.56
CA GLU A 90 -2.71 -34.63 5.61
C GLU A 90 -3.37 -33.54 6.48
N ARG A 91 -2.86 -33.28 7.69
CA ARG A 91 -3.31 -32.16 8.54
C ARG A 91 -3.18 -30.80 7.84
N LEU A 92 -2.12 -30.58 7.06
CA LEU A 92 -1.94 -29.35 6.29
C LEU A 92 -2.99 -29.20 5.17
N LYS A 93 -3.31 -30.30 4.47
CA LYS A 93 -4.38 -30.33 3.47
C LYS A 93 -5.73 -30.02 4.11
N GLU A 94 -6.04 -30.65 5.23
CA GLU A 94 -7.28 -30.42 5.99
C GLU A 94 -7.40 -28.95 6.40
N ARG A 95 -6.36 -28.36 6.98
CA ARG A 95 -6.34 -26.94 7.39
C ARG A 95 -6.59 -26.00 6.21
N ARG A 96 -5.96 -26.26 5.06
CA ARG A 96 -6.18 -25.46 3.84
C ARG A 96 -7.60 -25.62 3.31
N LEU A 97 -8.12 -26.85 3.29
CA LEU A 97 -9.49 -27.14 2.86
C LEU A 97 -10.52 -26.45 3.77
N GLU A 98 -10.31 -26.48 5.09
CA GLU A 98 -11.16 -25.81 6.06
C GLU A 98 -11.12 -24.29 5.86
N ALA A 99 -9.94 -23.69 5.68
CA ALA A 99 -9.80 -22.26 5.43
C ALA A 99 -10.54 -21.85 4.14
N LEU A 100 -10.43 -22.63 3.06
CA LEU A 100 -11.15 -22.41 1.81
C LEU A 100 -12.67 -22.52 2.00
N LYS A 101 -13.15 -23.56 2.70
CA LYS A 101 -14.58 -23.75 3.01
C LYS A 101 -15.12 -22.58 3.83
N LYS A 102 -14.38 -22.12 4.84
CA LYS A 102 -14.76 -20.99 5.69
C LYS A 102 -14.84 -19.69 4.91
N ALA A 103 -13.85 -19.40 4.07
CA ALA A 103 -13.85 -18.21 3.21
C ALA A 103 -15.02 -18.23 2.20
N GLN A 104 -15.32 -19.39 1.61
CA GLN A 104 -16.47 -19.54 0.72
C GLN A 104 -17.80 -19.31 1.43
N LYS A 105 -17.97 -19.90 2.62
CA LYS A 105 -19.19 -19.72 3.44
C LYS A 105 -19.37 -18.25 3.82
N GLN A 106 -18.29 -17.59 4.25
CA GLN A 106 -18.32 -16.17 4.61
C GLN A 106 -18.69 -15.29 3.40
N LYS A 107 -18.12 -15.57 2.24
CA LYS A 107 -18.49 -14.87 0.99
C LYS A 107 -19.96 -15.06 0.64
N GLN A 108 -20.49 -16.27 0.80
CA GLN A 108 -21.91 -16.54 0.56
C GLN A 108 -22.82 -15.79 1.54
N GLU A 109 -22.41 -15.68 2.81
CA GLU A 109 -23.13 -14.88 3.82
C GLU A 109 -23.12 -13.39 3.49
N TRP A 110 -21.99 -12.85 3.02
CA TRP A 110 -21.95 -11.45 2.57
C TRP A 110 -22.87 -11.21 1.38
N LEU A 111 -22.88 -12.11 0.41
CA LEU A 111 -23.79 -12.02 -0.74
C LEU A 111 -25.27 -12.11 -0.32
N SER A 112 -25.61 -12.99 0.64
CA SER A 112 -26.99 -13.07 1.14
C SER A 112 -27.42 -11.83 1.92
N LYS A 113 -26.47 -11.13 2.56
CA LYS A 113 -26.67 -9.83 3.20
C LYS A 113 -26.69 -8.65 2.21
N GLY A 114 -26.61 -8.89 0.91
CA GLY A 114 -26.62 -7.83 -0.11
C GLY A 114 -25.29 -7.08 -0.25
N HIS A 115 -24.17 -7.67 0.16
CA HIS A 115 -22.85 -7.16 -0.24
C HIS A 115 -22.59 -7.49 -1.72
N GLY A 116 -21.64 -6.78 -2.34
CA GLY A 116 -21.31 -6.98 -3.75
C GLY A 116 -22.05 -6.03 -4.71
N GLU A 117 -23.02 -5.27 -4.20
CA GLU A 117 -23.78 -4.28 -4.95
C GLU A 117 -23.70 -2.90 -4.30
N TYR A 118 -23.95 -1.88 -5.11
CA TYR A 118 -24.02 -0.49 -4.65
C TYR A 118 -25.48 -0.06 -4.59
N ARG A 119 -26.02 0.03 -3.37
CA ARG A 119 -27.45 0.25 -3.12
C ARG A 119 -27.72 1.64 -2.51
N GLU A 120 -28.85 2.23 -2.89
CA GLU A 120 -29.39 3.44 -2.25
C GLU A 120 -30.24 3.09 -1.03
N ILE A 121 -29.95 3.75 0.08
CA ILE A 121 -30.77 3.69 1.29
C ILE A 121 -31.56 4.99 1.39
N SER A 122 -32.88 4.89 1.60
CA SER A 122 -33.77 6.06 1.64
C SER A 122 -34.00 6.61 3.05
N SER A 123 -33.81 5.77 4.08
CA SER A 123 -34.14 6.07 5.47
C SER A 123 -32.91 5.98 6.37
N GLU A 124 -32.79 6.89 7.34
CA GLU A 124 -31.71 6.85 8.33
C GLU A 124 -31.77 5.62 9.23
N LYS A 125 -32.98 5.09 9.49
CA LYS A 125 -33.14 3.87 10.29
C LYS A 125 -32.51 2.67 9.60
N ASP A 126 -32.73 2.57 8.29
CA ASP A 126 -32.22 1.48 7.47
C ASP A 126 -30.68 1.53 7.38
N PHE A 127 -30.08 2.73 7.43
CA PHE A 127 -28.63 2.87 7.52
C PHE A 127 -28.07 2.18 8.76
N PHE A 128 -28.69 2.34 9.93
CA PHE A 128 -28.22 1.71 11.16
C PHE A 128 -28.37 0.19 11.15
N SER A 129 -29.45 -0.35 10.57
CA SER A 129 -29.57 -1.81 10.40
C SER A 129 -28.49 -2.34 9.47
N GLU A 130 -28.25 -1.65 8.35
CA GLU A 130 -27.31 -2.08 7.33
C GLU A 130 -25.85 -2.08 7.83
N VAL A 131 -25.50 -1.05 8.61
CA VAL A 131 -24.18 -0.93 9.26
C VAL A 131 -24.01 -1.92 10.41
N LYS A 132 -25.09 -2.33 11.07
CA LYS A 132 -25.03 -3.33 12.16
C LYS A 132 -24.89 -4.76 11.64
N ASP A 133 -25.47 -5.05 10.47
CA ASP A 133 -25.44 -6.39 9.87
C ASP A 133 -24.10 -6.74 9.22
N SER A 134 -23.28 -5.72 8.94
CA SER A 134 -22.02 -5.83 8.21
C SER A 134 -20.86 -5.29 9.04
N LYS A 135 -19.71 -5.99 8.98
CA LYS A 135 -18.50 -5.56 9.72
C LYS A 135 -17.93 -4.25 9.16
N ASN A 136 -17.74 -4.22 7.85
CA ASN A 136 -17.16 -3.08 7.14
C ASN A 136 -18.22 -2.47 6.24
N ALA A 137 -18.42 -1.17 6.33
CA ALA A 137 -19.38 -0.44 5.52
C ALA A 137 -18.80 0.89 5.04
N VAL A 138 -19.07 1.24 3.79
CA VAL A 138 -18.74 2.52 3.17
C VAL A 138 -20.04 3.20 2.78
N CYS A 139 -20.25 4.39 3.31
CA CYS A 139 -21.45 5.18 3.04
C CYS A 139 -21.11 6.44 2.26
N HIS A 140 -21.64 6.55 1.04
CA HIS A 140 -21.60 7.78 0.26
C HIS A 140 -22.78 8.68 0.63
N PHE A 141 -22.47 9.82 1.25
CA PHE A 141 -23.41 10.92 1.42
C PHE A 141 -23.40 11.78 0.16
N TYR A 142 -24.51 11.78 -0.57
CA TYR A 142 -24.64 12.43 -1.87
C TYR A 142 -25.78 13.45 -1.90
N ARG A 143 -25.74 14.31 -2.92
CA ARG A 143 -26.80 15.26 -3.25
C ARG A 143 -27.01 15.31 -4.76
N ASN A 144 -28.25 15.22 -5.23
CA ASN A 144 -28.57 15.16 -6.66
C ASN A 144 -28.07 16.37 -7.47
N SER A 145 -27.94 17.54 -6.84
CA SER A 145 -27.47 18.77 -7.49
C SER A 145 -25.96 18.80 -7.77
N THR A 146 -25.18 17.89 -7.18
CA THR A 146 -23.71 17.93 -7.22
C THR A 146 -23.15 16.91 -8.21
N PHE A 147 -22.55 17.37 -9.30
CA PHE A 147 -21.98 16.49 -10.34
C PHE A 147 -20.91 15.54 -9.81
N ARG A 148 -20.06 15.99 -8.88
CA ARG A 148 -18.99 15.19 -8.28
C ARG A 148 -19.49 13.89 -7.61
N CYS A 149 -20.73 13.86 -7.13
CA CYS A 149 -21.32 12.62 -6.59
C CYS A 149 -21.46 11.53 -7.66
N LYS A 150 -21.81 11.92 -8.90
CA LYS A 150 -21.98 10.97 -10.02
C LYS A 150 -20.67 10.31 -10.42
N ILE A 151 -19.54 10.98 -10.22
CA ILE A 151 -18.20 10.43 -10.47
C ILE A 151 -17.95 9.31 -9.45
N LEU A 152 -18.18 9.60 -8.18
CA LEU A 152 -17.96 8.66 -7.09
C LEU A 152 -18.90 7.43 -7.20
N ASP A 153 -20.15 7.63 -7.60
CA ASP A 153 -21.10 6.55 -7.88
C ASP A 153 -20.54 5.52 -8.87
N LYS A 154 -19.86 5.97 -9.94
CA LYS A 154 -19.26 5.07 -10.95
C LYS A 154 -18.15 4.22 -10.35
N HIS A 155 -17.23 4.83 -9.59
CA HIS A 155 -16.12 4.11 -8.98
C HIS A 155 -16.60 3.14 -7.89
N LEU A 156 -17.53 3.57 -7.03
CA LEU A 156 -18.08 2.73 -5.97
C LEU A 156 -18.87 1.54 -6.54
N ALA A 157 -19.59 1.70 -7.65
CA ALA A 157 -20.28 0.58 -8.31
C ALA A 157 -19.31 -0.50 -8.83
N ILE A 158 -18.10 -0.10 -9.25
CA ILE A 158 -17.04 -1.03 -9.66
C ILE A 158 -16.43 -1.69 -8.42
N LEU A 159 -16.10 -0.91 -7.39
CA LEU A 159 -15.47 -1.40 -6.16
C LEU A 159 -16.38 -2.33 -5.37
N ALA A 160 -17.69 -2.07 -5.34
CA ALA A 160 -18.66 -2.93 -4.65
C ALA A 160 -18.62 -4.37 -5.16
N LYS A 161 -18.47 -4.56 -6.47
CA LYS A 161 -18.38 -5.90 -7.08
C LYS A 161 -17.05 -6.60 -6.78
N LYS A 162 -15.98 -5.81 -6.61
CA LYS A 162 -14.63 -6.31 -6.33
C LYS A 162 -14.46 -6.70 -4.85
N HIS A 163 -15.00 -5.89 -3.94
CA HIS A 163 -14.83 -5.98 -2.50
C HIS A 163 -16.13 -6.40 -1.79
N VAL A 164 -16.46 -7.69 -1.88
CA VAL A 164 -17.68 -8.26 -1.27
C VAL A 164 -17.60 -8.27 0.26
N GLU A 165 -16.40 -8.23 0.83
CA GLU A 165 -16.18 -8.10 2.28
C GLU A 165 -16.76 -6.82 2.87
N THR A 166 -16.88 -5.77 2.04
CA THR A 166 -17.33 -4.44 2.46
C THR A 166 -18.67 -4.11 1.84
N LYS A 167 -19.57 -3.53 2.63
CA LYS A 167 -20.88 -3.11 2.14
C LYS A 167 -20.83 -1.67 1.64
N PHE A 168 -21.23 -1.46 0.39
CA PHE A 168 -21.23 -0.14 -0.24
C PHE A 168 -22.65 0.38 -0.36
N ILE A 169 -22.93 1.49 0.31
CA ILE A 169 -24.25 2.12 0.33
C ILE A 169 -24.14 3.60 0.02
N LYS A 170 -25.23 4.17 -0.49
CA LYS A 170 -25.37 5.62 -0.63
C LYS A 170 -26.63 6.12 0.04
N LEU A 171 -26.54 7.33 0.58
CA LEU A 171 -27.59 7.98 1.33
C LEU A 171 -27.69 9.44 0.90
N ASN A 172 -28.90 9.90 0.61
CA ASN A 172 -29.12 11.29 0.26
C ASN A 172 -29.00 12.15 1.53
N ALA A 173 -28.06 13.10 1.53
CA ALA A 173 -27.82 13.99 2.66
C ALA A 173 -29.05 14.82 3.06
N GLU A 174 -29.93 15.17 2.11
CA GLU A 174 -31.16 15.92 2.38
C GLU A 174 -32.23 15.05 3.06
N LYS A 175 -32.23 13.74 2.84
CA LYS A 175 -33.14 12.79 3.49
C LYS A 175 -32.65 12.36 4.88
N ALA A 176 -31.38 12.64 5.19
CA ALA A 176 -30.70 12.18 6.40
C ALA A 176 -30.04 13.32 7.21
N PRO A 177 -30.82 14.30 7.70
CA PRO A 177 -30.30 15.45 8.43
C PRO A 177 -29.67 15.06 9.78
N PHE A 178 -30.20 14.05 10.47
CA PHE A 178 -29.69 13.63 11.77
C PHE A 178 -28.31 12.97 11.62
N LEU A 179 -28.12 12.12 10.62
CA LEU A 179 -26.82 11.49 10.35
C LEU A 179 -25.78 12.52 9.90
N THR A 180 -26.15 13.45 9.03
CA THR A 180 -25.22 14.49 8.55
C THR A 180 -24.79 15.43 9.67
N GLU A 181 -25.68 15.79 10.59
CA GLU A 181 -25.33 16.57 11.78
C GLU A 181 -24.45 15.77 12.76
N ARG A 182 -24.84 14.52 13.06
CA ARG A 182 -24.12 13.65 14.01
C ARG A 182 -22.70 13.32 13.55
N LEU A 183 -22.53 13.04 12.25
CA LEU A 183 -21.24 12.76 11.62
C LEU A 183 -20.52 14.04 11.15
N ARG A 184 -21.10 15.22 11.39
CA ARG A 184 -20.55 16.54 11.05
C ARG A 184 -20.16 16.69 9.57
N ILE A 185 -21.01 16.17 8.68
CA ILE A 185 -20.79 16.21 7.24
C ILE A 185 -21.17 17.60 6.72
N LYS A 186 -20.15 18.41 6.43
CA LYS A 186 -20.32 19.78 5.90
C LYS A 186 -20.14 19.91 4.40
N VAL A 187 -19.39 18.98 3.80
CA VAL A 187 -19.01 19.01 2.37
C VAL A 187 -19.55 17.76 1.69
N ILE A 188 -20.01 17.90 0.45
CA ILE A 188 -20.55 16.79 -0.37
C ILE A 188 -19.80 16.79 -1.71
N PRO A 189 -19.40 15.63 -2.26
CA PRO A 189 -19.57 14.28 -1.72
C PRO A 189 -18.68 14.01 -0.49
N THR A 190 -19.17 13.19 0.46
CA THR A 190 -18.34 12.64 1.55
C THR A 190 -18.58 11.14 1.67
N LEU A 191 -17.50 10.37 1.83
CA LEU A 191 -17.57 8.96 2.20
C LEU A 191 -17.28 8.83 3.68
N ALA A 192 -18.21 8.22 4.42
CA ALA A 192 -17.96 7.75 5.76
C ALA A 192 -17.49 6.30 5.70
N LEU A 193 -16.35 6.02 6.32
CA LEU A 193 -15.76 4.69 6.39
C LEU A 193 -16.04 4.11 7.77
N LEU A 194 -16.80 3.02 7.83
CA LEU A 194 -17.24 2.41 9.07
C LEU A 194 -16.68 1.00 9.24
N ILE A 195 -16.18 0.72 10.44
CA ILE A 195 -15.71 -0.60 10.88
C ILE A 195 -16.40 -0.90 12.21
N ASP A 196 -17.06 -2.06 12.30
CA ASP A 196 -17.80 -2.52 13.48
C ASP A 196 -18.81 -1.47 13.99
N GLY A 197 -19.49 -0.80 13.06
CA GLY A 197 -20.48 0.25 13.34
C GLY A 197 -19.90 1.57 13.88
N LYS A 198 -18.58 1.72 13.93
CA LYS A 198 -17.90 2.95 14.33
C LYS A 198 -17.27 3.61 13.11
N THR A 199 -17.29 4.94 13.08
CA THR A 199 -16.61 5.68 12.02
C THR A 199 -15.10 5.66 12.24
N LYS A 200 -14.38 5.07 11.29
CA LYS A 200 -12.92 4.96 11.30
C LYS A 200 -12.27 6.19 10.69
N ASP A 201 -12.78 6.63 9.54
CA ASP A 201 -12.22 7.73 8.77
C ASP A 201 -13.27 8.31 7.79
N TYR A 202 -12.97 9.46 7.20
CA TYR A 202 -13.79 10.12 6.18
C TYR A 202 -12.96 10.51 4.97
N VAL A 203 -13.53 10.34 3.78
CA VAL A 203 -13.00 10.93 2.55
C VAL A 203 -13.90 12.10 2.18
N VAL A 204 -13.39 13.31 2.33
CA VAL A 204 -14.16 14.54 2.15
C VAL A 204 -13.86 15.16 0.78
N GLY A 205 -14.87 15.22 -0.08
CA GLY A 205 -14.70 15.69 -1.45
C GLY A 205 -13.67 14.85 -2.20
N PHE A 206 -12.84 15.51 -3.01
CA PHE A 206 -11.76 14.88 -3.76
C PHE A 206 -10.37 15.29 -3.26
N THR A 207 -10.28 15.98 -2.12
CA THR A 207 -9.00 16.49 -1.59
C THR A 207 -7.99 15.37 -1.39
N ASP A 208 -8.43 14.23 -0.83
CA ASP A 208 -7.59 13.05 -0.61
C ASP A 208 -7.29 12.26 -1.90
N LEU A 209 -7.96 12.59 -3.01
CA LEU A 209 -7.87 11.89 -4.29
C LEU A 209 -7.10 12.71 -5.34
N GLY A 210 -6.38 13.75 -4.92
CA GLY A 210 -5.61 14.64 -5.80
C GLY A 210 -6.38 15.88 -6.27
N ASN A 211 -7.58 16.12 -5.74
CA ASN A 211 -8.45 17.25 -6.06
C ASN A 211 -8.77 17.40 -7.56
N THR A 212 -8.78 16.30 -8.29
CA THR A 212 -9.17 16.22 -9.69
C THR A 212 -10.48 15.45 -9.82
N ASP A 213 -11.28 15.80 -10.84
CA ASP A 213 -12.50 15.06 -11.17
C ASP A 213 -12.21 13.75 -11.92
N GLU A 214 -10.96 13.55 -12.36
CA GLU A 214 -10.50 12.46 -13.21
C GLU A 214 -9.52 11.54 -12.45
N PHE A 215 -9.91 11.05 -11.26
CA PHE A 215 -9.11 10.08 -10.52
C PHE A 215 -9.42 8.64 -10.96
N THR A 216 -8.44 7.74 -10.81
CA THR A 216 -8.60 6.33 -11.16
C THR A 216 -9.33 5.57 -10.05
N THR A 217 -10.06 4.50 -10.41
CA THR A 217 -10.69 3.61 -9.40
C THR A 217 -9.66 3.06 -8.41
N GLU A 218 -8.43 2.82 -8.87
CA GLU A 218 -7.31 2.35 -8.06
C GLU A 218 -6.91 3.35 -6.97
N MET A 219 -6.98 4.66 -7.24
CA MET A 219 -6.70 5.69 -6.22
C MET A 219 -7.73 5.64 -5.09
N LEU A 220 -9.02 5.52 -5.44
CA LEU A 220 -10.07 5.37 -4.44
C LEU A 220 -9.94 4.06 -3.68
N GLU A 221 -9.63 2.96 -4.37
CA GLU A 221 -9.36 1.66 -3.76
C GLU A 221 -8.22 1.74 -2.75
N TRP A 222 -7.08 2.33 -3.14
CA TRP A 222 -5.93 2.54 -2.26
C TRP A 222 -6.32 3.36 -1.03
N ARG A 223 -7.06 4.46 -1.20
CA ARG A 223 -7.50 5.31 -0.08
C ARG A 223 -8.41 4.57 0.91
N LEU A 224 -9.30 3.70 0.42
CA LEU A 224 -10.13 2.82 1.25
C LEU A 224 -9.29 1.75 1.94
N GLY A 225 -8.26 1.24 1.27
CA GLY A 225 -7.29 0.29 1.81
C GLY A 225 -6.46 0.89 2.95
N CYS A 226 -6.04 2.17 2.84
CA CYS A 226 -5.34 2.86 3.92
C CYS A 226 -6.16 2.98 5.21
N ALA A 227 -7.49 2.94 5.11
CA ALA A 227 -8.38 2.96 6.26
C ALA A 227 -8.71 1.56 6.82
N ASP A 228 -8.15 0.49 6.24
CA ASP A 228 -8.43 -0.92 6.54
C ASP A 228 -9.90 -1.32 6.39
N VAL A 229 -10.66 -0.58 5.57
CA VAL A 229 -12.08 -0.87 5.36
C VAL A 229 -12.28 -1.96 4.32
N ILE A 230 -11.40 -2.03 3.32
CA ILE A 230 -11.39 -3.08 2.29
C ILE A 230 -10.13 -3.95 2.38
N ASN A 231 -10.21 -5.16 1.86
CA ASN A 231 -9.03 -6.02 1.71
C ASN A 231 -8.23 -5.58 0.47
N TYR A 232 -7.27 -4.69 0.67
CA TYR A 232 -6.38 -4.22 -0.39
C TYR A 232 -5.16 -5.13 -0.53
N SER A 233 -4.85 -5.54 -1.77
CA SER A 233 -3.72 -6.43 -2.07
C SER A 233 -2.46 -5.71 -2.57
N GLY A 234 -2.49 -4.37 -2.68
CA GLY A 234 -1.36 -3.58 -3.17
C GLY A 234 -0.51 -2.95 -2.06
N ASN A 235 0.49 -2.16 -2.46
CA ASN A 235 1.35 -1.44 -1.54
C ASN A 235 0.64 -0.21 -0.96
N LEU A 236 0.36 -0.22 0.34
CA LEU A 236 -0.28 0.92 1.03
C LEU A 236 0.66 2.12 1.24
N ARG A 237 1.98 1.96 1.04
CA ARG A 237 2.98 3.01 1.30
C ARG A 237 3.07 4.05 0.18
N GLU A 238 2.78 3.64 -1.05
CA GLU A 238 2.88 4.50 -2.22
C GLU A 238 1.50 4.60 -2.88
N PRO A 239 0.93 5.81 -3.03
CA PRO A 239 -0.31 5.95 -3.76
C PRO A 239 -0.09 5.56 -5.22
N PRO A 240 -1.08 4.94 -5.89
CA PRO A 240 -0.98 4.66 -7.32
C PRO A 240 -0.86 5.99 -8.05
N THR A 241 0.34 6.29 -8.57
CA THR A 241 0.69 7.59 -9.18
C THR A 241 -0.36 7.99 -10.21
N ALA A 242 -0.98 9.16 -10.02
CA ALA A 242 -2.02 9.73 -10.90
C ALA A 242 -1.51 10.11 -12.31
N THR A 243 -0.36 9.58 -12.74
CA THR A 243 0.31 9.98 -13.99
C THR A 243 1.11 8.81 -14.56
N GLN A 244 0.46 7.70 -14.90
CA GLN A 244 0.95 6.87 -16.01
C GLN A 244 -0.23 6.39 -16.84
N ARG A 245 -0.22 6.78 -18.12
CA ARG A 245 -1.04 6.21 -19.17
C ARG A 245 -0.77 4.70 -19.24
N SER A 246 -1.84 3.92 -19.41
CA SER A 246 -1.87 2.53 -19.88
C SER A 246 -0.53 1.99 -20.43
N GLY A 247 0.12 1.11 -19.66
CA GLY A 247 1.19 0.20 -20.06
C GLY A 247 1.58 -0.60 -18.80
N THR A 248 1.57 -1.92 -18.73
CA THR A 248 1.73 -2.95 -19.76
C THR A 248 1.07 -4.23 -19.26
N LYS A 249 0.60 -5.04 -20.19
CA LYS A 249 -0.13 -6.28 -19.96
C LYS A 249 0.63 -7.25 -19.06
N PHE A 250 -0.10 -7.79 -18.09
CA PHE A 250 -0.01 -9.15 -17.52
C PHE A 250 1.12 -10.00 -18.12
N THR A 251 2.12 -10.34 -17.31
CA THR A 251 2.99 -11.49 -17.56
C THR A 251 2.13 -12.75 -17.48
N LYS A 252 1.61 -13.17 -18.63
CA LYS A 252 0.97 -14.47 -18.82
C LYS A 252 2.06 -15.53 -18.66
N VAL A 253 2.15 -16.14 -17.48
CA VAL A 253 2.87 -17.41 -17.31
C VAL A 253 2.12 -18.44 -18.15
N GLU A 254 2.69 -18.81 -19.29
CA GLU A 254 2.19 -19.91 -20.10
C GLU A 254 2.37 -21.22 -19.34
N LYS A 255 1.25 -21.75 -18.85
CA LYS A 255 1.15 -23.13 -18.37
C LYS A 255 1.36 -24.05 -19.57
N LYS A 256 2.57 -24.60 -19.72
CA LYS A 256 2.83 -25.73 -20.63
C LYS A 256 1.99 -26.93 -20.18
N THR A 257 0.91 -27.19 -20.90
CA THR A 257 0.18 -28.45 -20.82
C THR A 257 1.04 -29.53 -21.49
N ILE A 258 1.61 -30.44 -20.71
CA ILE A 258 2.18 -31.69 -21.22
C ILE A 258 1.00 -32.52 -21.75
N ARG A 259 0.69 -32.37 -23.04
CA ARG A 259 -0.19 -33.30 -23.75
C ARG A 259 0.62 -34.55 -24.04
N GLY A 260 0.13 -35.67 -23.50
CA GLY A 260 0.64 -37.00 -23.75
C GLY A 260 0.75 -37.25 -25.25
N ARG A 261 1.90 -37.80 -25.62
CA ARG A 261 2.28 -38.27 -26.95
C ARG A 261 1.30 -39.39 -27.34
N GLY A 262 0.60 -39.21 -28.45
CA GLY A 262 -0.17 -40.28 -29.09
C GLY A 262 0.77 -41.38 -29.53
N TYR A 263 0.50 -42.59 -29.06
CA TYR A 263 0.97 -43.82 -29.68
C TYR A 263 -0.26 -44.44 -30.34
N ASP A 264 -0.41 -44.22 -31.64
CA ASP A 264 -1.16 -45.14 -32.49
C ASP A 264 -0.37 -46.44 -32.54
N SER A 265 -0.99 -47.53 -32.11
CA SER A 265 -0.50 -48.87 -32.38
C SER A 265 -1.65 -49.64 -33.01
N ASP A 266 -1.59 -49.75 -34.33
CA ASP A 266 -2.31 -50.73 -35.12
C ASP A 266 -2.07 -52.13 -34.55
N SER A 267 -3.14 -52.93 -34.47
CA SER A 267 -3.06 -54.38 -34.27
C SER A 267 -4.32 -55.00 -34.88
N GLU A 268 -4.24 -55.30 -36.18
CA GLU A 268 -5.00 -56.39 -36.81
C GLU A 268 -4.33 -57.71 -36.38
N ASP A 269 -5.08 -58.68 -35.88
CA ASP A 269 -4.95 -60.12 -36.21
C ASP A 269 -5.96 -60.99 -35.43
N ASP A 270 -6.61 -61.86 -36.21
CA ASP A 270 -7.48 -63.05 -35.95
C ASP A 270 -8.80 -62.94 -35.16
#